data_AF-X1DQN0-F1
#
_entry.id   AF-X1DQN0-F1
#
_cell.length_a   1.000
_cell.length_b   1.000
_cell.length_c   1.000
_cell.angle_alpha   90.00
_cell.angle_beta   90.00
_cell.angle_gamma   90.00
#
_symmetry.space_group_name_H-M   'P 1'
#
loop_
_entity.id
_entity.type
_entity.pdbx_description
1 polymer ?
#
loop_
_entity_poly.entity_id
_entity_poly.type
_entity_poly.pdbx_seq_one_letter_code
_entity_poly.pdbx_strand_id
1 'polypeptide(L)' 'MMELIEEGKNGLLFEPGNIEDLRKKILYLIENPKLIIPMRRYAREIAEKKYSSEVGYKNLMQIYNRLLSPSEF' A
#
# COMPACT_ATOMS: atom_id res chain seq x y z
N MET A 1 8.49 4.18 -0.78
CA MET A 1 7.28 3.87 -1.57
C MET A 1 7.10 2.37 -1.82
N MET A 2 8.19 1.57 -1.88
CA MET A 2 8.11 0.08 -1.90
C MET A 2 7.20 -0.49 -0.80
N GLU A 3 7.20 0.12 0.38
CA GLU A 3 6.42 -0.34 1.54
C GLU A 3 4.88 -0.35 1.32
N LEU A 4 4.37 0.41 0.35
CA LEU A 4 2.94 0.41 0.02
C LEU A 4 2.55 -0.76 -0.90
N ILE A 5 3.52 -1.36 -1.58
CA ILE A 5 3.29 -2.38 -2.60
C ILE A 5 3.73 -3.76 -2.07
N GLU A 6 2.77 -4.67 -2.02
CA GLU A 6 3.00 -6.11 -1.89
C GLU A 6 3.12 -6.71 -3.29
N GLU A 7 4.34 -7.13 -3.66
CA GLU A 7 4.68 -7.67 -4.99
C GLU A 7 3.66 -8.74 -5.44
N GLY A 8 3.09 -8.53 -6.62
CA GLY A 8 2.13 -9.44 -7.24
C GLY A 8 0.71 -9.38 -6.66
N LYS A 9 0.47 -8.67 -5.55
CA LYS A 9 -0.86 -8.57 -4.93
C LYS A 9 -1.57 -7.26 -5.18
N ASN A 10 -0.94 -6.13 -4.90
CA ASN A 10 -1.52 -4.79 -5.15
C ASN A 10 -0.69 -3.95 -6.15
N GLY A 11 0.35 -4.55 -6.72
CA GLY A 11 1.19 -3.92 -7.75
C GLY A 11 2.38 -4.80 -8.10
N LEU A 12 3.25 -4.25 -8.94
CA LEU A 12 4.55 -4.83 -9.28
C LEU A 12 5.63 -3.77 -9.04
N LEU A 13 6.70 -4.18 -8.40
CA LEU A 13 7.91 -3.41 -8.17
C LEU A 13 8.86 -3.58 -9.36
N PHE A 14 9.62 -2.53 -9.63
CA PHE A 14 10.69 -2.52 -10.61
C PHE A 14 11.90 -1.76 -10.04
N GLU A 15 13.08 -2.04 -10.57
CA GLU A 15 14.32 -1.39 -10.16
C GLU A 15 14.37 0.08 -10.63
N PRO A 16 14.54 1.07 -9.73
CA PRO A 16 14.63 2.47 -10.11
C PRO A 16 15.75 2.73 -11.15
N GLY A 17 15.42 3.44 -12.22
CA GLY A 17 16.35 3.72 -13.32
C GLY A 17 16.53 2.57 -14.31
N ASN A 18 15.99 1.38 -14.04
CA ASN A 18 16.00 0.26 -14.97
C ASN A 18 14.77 0.27 -15.88
N ILE A 19 14.90 0.93 -17.03
CA ILE A 19 13.84 1.05 -18.04
C ILE A 19 13.38 -0.33 -18.54
N GLU A 20 14.30 -1.27 -18.67
CA GLU A 20 14.01 -2.60 -19.21
C GLU A 20 13.18 -3.44 -18.24
N ASP A 21 13.43 -3.31 -16.93
CA ASP A 21 12.61 -3.95 -15.91
C ASP A 21 11.19 -3.34 -15.86
N LEU A 22 11.08 -2.02 -15.89
CA LEU A 22 9.78 -1.34 -15.99
C LEU A 22 8.98 -1.83 -17.22
N ARG A 23 9.62 -1.91 -18.39
CA ARG A 23 9.02 -2.42 -19.63
C ARG A 23 8.47 -3.83 -19.43
N LYS A 24 9.26 -4.73 -18.83
CA LYS A 24 8.85 -6.12 -18.55
C LYS A 24 7.63 -6.18 -17.63
N LYS A 25 7.60 -5.39 -16.55
CA LYS A 25 6.45 -5.37 -15.62
C LYS A 25 5.17 -4.86 -16.28
N ILE A 26 5.26 -3.84 -17.14
CA ILE A 26 4.11 -3.34 -17.91
C ILE A 26 3.60 -4.42 -18.85
N LEU A 27 4.47 -5.02 -19.66
CA LEU A 27 4.09 -6.06 -20.63
C LEU A 27 3.47 -7.27 -19.94
N TYR A 28 4.03 -7.70 -18.82
CA TYR A 28 3.49 -8.81 -18.04
C TYR A 28 2.01 -8.61 -17.66
N LEU A 29 1.60 -7.39 -17.25
CA LEU A 29 0.21 -7.11 -16.92
C LEU A 29 -0.70 -7.03 -18.16
N ILE A 30 -0.19 -6.54 -19.28
CA ILE A 30 -0.91 -6.52 -20.57
C ILE A 30 -1.16 -7.95 -21.05
N GLU A 31 -0.17 -8.83 -20.94
CA GLU A 31 -0.25 -10.25 -21.35
C GLU A 31 -1.09 -11.09 -20.38
N ASN A 32 -1.29 -10.63 -19.14
CA ASN A 32 -2.03 -11.34 -18.10
C ASN A 32 -3.21 -10.51 -17.53
N PRO A 33 -4.20 -10.12 -18.35
CA PRO A 33 -5.28 -9.20 -17.94
C PRO A 33 -6.14 -9.75 -16.78
N LYS A 34 -6.20 -11.08 -16.64
CA LYS A 34 -6.88 -11.76 -15.51
C LYS A 34 -6.34 -11.36 -14.13
N LEU A 35 -5.10 -10.85 -14.05
CA LEU A 35 -4.49 -10.40 -12.81
C LEU A 35 -4.98 -9.01 -12.39
N ILE A 36 -5.47 -8.19 -13.32
CA ILE A 36 -5.77 -6.77 -13.08
C ILE A 36 -6.91 -6.58 -12.09
N ILE A 37 -8.03 -7.29 -12.27
CA ILE A 37 -9.20 -7.16 -11.40
C ILE A 37 -8.90 -7.54 -9.94
N PRO A 38 -8.32 -8.73 -9.63
CA PRO A 38 -7.99 -9.07 -8.25
C PRO A 38 -6.94 -8.12 -7.66
N MET A 39 -5.92 -7.74 -8.44
CA MET A 39 -4.88 -6.82 -7.98
C MET A 39 -5.45 -5.44 -7.63
N ARG A 40 -6.32 -4.89 -8.49
CA ARG A 40 -6.99 -3.60 -8.26
C ARG A 40 -7.87 -3.64 -7.02
N ARG A 41 -8.66 -4.71 -6.84
CA ARG A 41 -9.53 -4.87 -5.68
C ARG A 41 -8.72 -4.88 -4.38
N TYR A 42 -7.65 -5.66 -4.35
CA TYR A 42 -6.77 -5.75 -3.19
C TYR A 42 -6.04 -4.43 -2.91
N ALA A 43 -5.57 -3.73 -3.95
CA ALA A 43 -4.98 -2.40 -3.82
C ALA A 43 -5.95 -1.41 -3.16
N ARG A 44 -7.21 -1.41 -3.59
CA ARG A 44 -8.25 -0.54 -3.01
C ARG A 44 -8.53 -0.88 -1.55
N GLU A 45 -8.68 -2.16 -1.24
CA GLU A 45 -8.92 -2.63 0.12
C GLU A 45 -7.80 -2.19 1.08
N ILE A 46 -6.54 -2.35 0.68
CA ILE A 46 -5.39 -1.93 1.49
C ILE A 46 -5.35 -0.41 1.68
N ALA A 47 -5.63 0.35 0.61
CA ALA A 47 -5.70 1.80 0.69
C ALA A 47 -6.74 2.29 1.71
N GLU A 48 -7.94 1.71 1.70
CA GLU A 48 -9.01 2.07 2.63
C GLU A 48 -8.70 1.63 4.07
N LYS A 49 -8.17 0.42 4.25
CA LYS A 49 -7.94 -0.16 5.59
C LYS A 49 -6.72 0.41 6.31
N LYS A 50 -5.66 0.77 5.59
CA LYS A 50 -4.39 1.19 6.21
C LYS A 50 -4.09 2.67 6.04
N TYR A 51 -4.57 3.29 4.95
CA TYR A 51 -4.12 4.61 4.52
C TYR A 51 -5.27 5.62 4.35
N SER A 52 -6.47 5.32 4.90
CA SER A 52 -7.55 6.30 4.95
C SER A 52 -7.28 7.38 5.99
N SER A 53 -7.87 8.57 5.76
CA SER A 53 -7.78 9.70 6.70
C SER A 53 -8.34 9.35 8.08
N GLU A 54 -9.40 8.53 8.15
CA GLU A 54 -9.97 8.05 9.40
C GLU A 54 -8.98 7.19 10.20
N VAL A 55 -8.28 6.27 9.53
CA VAL A 55 -7.24 5.43 10.15
C VAL A 55 -6.08 6.29 10.64
N GLY A 56 -5.62 7.24 9.82
CA GLY A 56 -4.60 8.21 10.20
C GLY A 56 -4.99 9.03 11.43
N TYR A 57 -6.22 9.54 11.46
CA TYR A 57 -6.76 10.28 12.61
C TYR A 57 -6.81 9.42 13.88
N LYS A 58 -7.35 8.19 13.79
CA LYS A 58 -7.42 7.27 14.94
C LYS A 58 -6.03 6.96 15.50
N ASN A 59 -5.06 6.67 14.64
CA ASN A 59 -3.68 6.40 15.07
C ASN A 59 -3.06 7.62 15.75
N LEU A 60 -3.27 8.81 15.21
CA LEU A 60 -2.77 10.06 15.81
C LEU A 60 -3.41 10.33 17.19
N MET A 61 -4.73 10.16 17.31
CA MET A 61 -5.43 10.32 18.58
C MET A 61 -5.03 9.28 19.62
N GLN A 62 -4.73 8.05 19.23
CA GLN A 62 -4.20 7.04 20.14
C GLN A 62 -2.84 7.46 20.74
N ILE A 63 -1.96 8.06 19.93
CA ILE A 63 -0.69 8.61 20.41
C ILE A 63 -0.95 9.74 21.41
N TYR A 64 -1.82 10.70 21.08
CA TYR A 64 -2.16 11.79 21.99
C TYR A 64 -2.76 11.29 23.30
N ASN A 65 -3.71 10.36 23.25
CA ASN A 65 -4.33 9.79 24.45
C ASN A 65 -3.32 9.07 25.33
N ARG A 66 -2.33 8.37 24.74
CA ARG A 66 -1.26 7.71 25.50
C ARG A 66 -0.31 8.71 26.19
N LEU A 67 -0.05 9.85 25.56
CA LEU A 67 0.84 10.88 26.11
C LEU A 67 0.16 11.76 27.16
N LEU A 68 -1.16 11.94 27.03
CA LEU A 68 -1.98 12.79 27.91
C LEU A 68 -2.68 12.00 29.02
N SER A 69 -2.76 10.67 28.93
CA SER A 69 -3.23 9.85 30.05
C SER A 69 -2.27 10.05 31.23
N PRO A 70 -2.78 10.38 32.44
CA PRO A 70 -1.94 10.48 33.61
C PRO A 70 -1.16 9.18 33.76
N SER A 71 0.16 9.27 33.70
CA SER A 71 1.02 8.18 34.14
C SER A 71 0.66 7.89 35.60
N GLU A 72 0.06 6.73 35.87
CA GLU A 72 0.03 6.17 37.21
C GLU A 72 1.50 5.98 37.64
N PHE A 73 2.00 6.95 38.41
CA PHE A 73 3.16 6.82 39.27
C PHE A 73 2.68 6.45 40.68
#